data_AF-A0A815M5R7-F1
#
_entry.id   AF-A0A815M5R7-F1
#
_cell.length_a   1.000
_cell.length_b   1.000
_cell.length_c   1.000
_cell.angle_alpha   90.00
_cell.angle_beta   90.00
_cell.angle_gamma   90.00
#
_symmetry.space_group_name_H-M   'P 1'
#
loop_
_entity.id
_entity.type
_entity.pdbx_description
1 polymer ?
#
loop_
_entity_poly.entity_id
_entity_poly.type
_entity_poly.pdbx_seq_one_letter_code
_entity_poly.pdbx_strand_id
1 'polypeptide(L)'
;MSEIKISSTGWLALYLENDNVLVFDLNDTSLWQCLEVESAIDDNSNDLHRNQIKFSPNGQFLVVNRPNKHLYIYIQSDYDKSGVYWLLKQIIHAENSILALTLTDEILLIGDSIGDIYQFDLLFNSSNEDRILTAENNRIIRNSSMLLDIIFFRMSNKKSFVITADRENKICLNDYLNISDNLNYCFGHNQFVSHIKLIDNNRILSASGDGTLRLWHVPDCMPLAFVHSKALTLQAKQVFFTGLYALNNSASLAANQKDVMPECIKKSSSTVNDSIWKMDVACSNPLISNVYIVFSTYARRYHSIYLSSLSNMKQLNNEQRELIFDPIYGGIIDYCFPAQETFLNDYTTHEKYFLYVLFNTNVLVQVDILAMLSHNQTALFVQANDRIQEINYILANNEFNLVHKRIKKDALIFEELFENSTDSNNNCHRKRISETFEEQENRKKQALS
;
A
#
# COMPACT_ATOMS: atom_id res chain seq x y z
N MET A 1 -8.01 -1.28 -8.98
CA MET A 1 -6.94 -0.37 -8.49
C MET A 1 -5.59 -0.99 -8.78
N SER A 2 -4.79 -0.40 -9.66
CA SER A 2 -3.39 -0.82 -9.82
C SER A 2 -2.55 -0.54 -8.57
N GLU A 3 -1.53 -1.35 -8.30
CA GLU A 3 -0.64 -1.23 -7.14
C GLU A 3 0.82 -1.42 -7.56
N ILE A 4 1.72 -0.68 -6.91
CA ILE A 4 3.18 -0.85 -7.03
C ILE A 4 3.77 -1.37 -5.72
N LYS A 5 4.72 -2.31 -5.84
CA LYS A 5 5.57 -2.76 -4.73
C LYS A 5 7.00 -2.99 -5.17
N ILE A 6 7.92 -2.72 -4.26
CA ILE A 6 9.34 -3.02 -4.42
C ILE A 6 9.78 -3.92 -3.26
N SER A 7 10.42 -5.04 -3.59
CA SER A 7 10.99 -5.96 -2.61
C SER A 7 12.30 -5.41 -2.02
N SER A 8 12.68 -5.94 -0.86
CA SER A 8 14.02 -5.73 -0.27
C SER A 8 15.14 -6.30 -1.15
N THR A 9 14.81 -7.25 -2.01
CA THR A 9 15.69 -7.90 -2.99
C THR A 9 15.66 -7.22 -4.37
N GLY A 10 15.13 -5.99 -4.45
CA GLY A 10 15.20 -5.14 -5.65
C GLY A 10 14.31 -5.57 -6.80
N TRP A 11 13.28 -6.36 -6.52
CA TRP A 11 12.24 -6.67 -7.50
C TRP A 11 11.14 -5.64 -7.43
N LEU A 12 10.73 -5.13 -8.59
CA LEU A 12 9.58 -4.26 -8.76
C LEU A 12 8.42 -5.10 -9.30
N ALA A 13 7.26 -5.06 -8.63
CA ALA A 13 6.01 -5.61 -9.15
C ALA A 13 4.99 -4.49 -9.40
N LEU A 14 4.36 -4.56 -10.57
CA LEU A 14 3.30 -3.66 -11.03
C LEU A 14 2.03 -4.46 -11.29
N TYR A 15 0.97 -4.20 -10.51
CA TYR A 15 -0.37 -4.68 -10.83
C TYR A 15 -1.01 -3.71 -11.83
N LEU A 16 -1.30 -4.15 -13.04
CA LEU A 16 -1.92 -3.33 -14.08
C LEU A 16 -3.46 -3.47 -14.11
N GLU A 17 -4.15 -2.49 -14.69
CA GLU A 17 -5.63 -2.46 -14.76
C GLU A 17 -6.23 -3.63 -15.57
N ASN A 18 -5.42 -4.29 -16.40
CA ASN A 18 -5.80 -5.47 -17.18
C ASN A 18 -5.60 -6.80 -16.41
N ASP A 19 -5.41 -6.75 -15.09
CA ASP A 19 -5.13 -7.89 -14.20
C ASP A 19 -3.80 -8.62 -14.47
N ASN A 20 -2.96 -8.07 -15.34
CA ASN A 20 -1.59 -8.56 -15.49
C ASN A 20 -0.70 -8.01 -14.38
N VAL A 21 0.21 -8.85 -13.92
CA VAL A 21 1.27 -8.45 -13.02
C VAL A 21 2.60 -8.53 -13.74
N LEU A 22 3.26 -7.39 -13.87
CA LEU A 22 4.62 -7.31 -14.40
C LEU A 22 5.60 -7.29 -13.25
N VAL A 23 6.66 -8.08 -13.38
CA VAL A 23 7.74 -8.14 -12.38
C VAL A 23 9.06 -7.87 -13.08
N PHE A 24 9.84 -6.92 -12.55
CA PHE A 24 11.12 -6.47 -13.08
C PHE A 24 12.21 -6.60 -12.02
N ASP A 25 13.40 -7.05 -12.40
CA ASP A 25 14.59 -6.89 -11.56
C ASP A 25 15.15 -5.48 -11.74
N LEU A 26 15.23 -4.70 -10.66
CA LEU A 26 15.81 -3.35 -10.69
C LEU A 26 17.33 -3.37 -10.82
N ASN A 27 18.00 -4.51 -10.61
CA ASN A 27 19.43 -4.68 -10.91
C ASN A 27 19.69 -4.94 -12.38
N ASP A 28 18.84 -5.73 -13.02
CA ASP A 28 18.95 -6.13 -14.42
C ASP A 28 17.60 -6.04 -15.11
N THR A 29 17.35 -4.91 -15.78
CA THR A 29 16.10 -4.61 -16.47
C THR A 29 15.80 -5.52 -17.65
N SER A 30 16.77 -6.33 -18.10
CA SER A 30 16.52 -7.39 -19.08
C SER A 30 15.72 -8.56 -18.48
N LEU A 31 15.78 -8.73 -17.15
CA LEU A 31 15.02 -9.74 -16.42
C LEU A 31 13.67 -9.17 -15.99
N TRP A 32 12.66 -9.45 -16.80
CA TRP A 32 11.27 -9.17 -16.48
C TRP A 32 10.35 -10.31 -16.90
N GLN A 33 9.21 -10.42 -16.23
CA GLN A 33 8.22 -11.45 -16.49
C GLN A 33 6.80 -10.88 -16.39
N CYS A 34 5.93 -11.30 -17.32
CA CYS A 34 4.49 -11.11 -17.20
C CYS A 34 3.88 -12.34 -16.52
N LEU A 35 3.27 -12.14 -15.36
CA LEU A 35 2.55 -13.17 -14.62
C LEU A 35 1.10 -13.20 -15.10
N GLU A 36 0.90 -13.88 -16.23
CA GLU A 36 -0.44 -14.12 -16.78
C GLU A 36 -1.09 -15.32 -16.09
N VAL A 37 -2.41 -15.29 -15.98
CA VAL A 37 -3.20 -16.46 -15.57
C VAL A 37 -4.23 -16.70 -16.66
N GLU A 38 -4.35 -17.96 -17.09
CA GLU A 38 -5.29 -18.37 -18.13
C GLU A 38 -6.73 -18.02 -17.72
N SER A 39 -7.31 -17.09 -18.48
CA SER A 39 -8.68 -16.57 -18.37
C SER A 39 -9.10 -16.12 -16.97
N ALA A 40 -9.14 -14.81 -16.75
CA ALA A 40 -10.09 -14.23 -15.82
C ALA A 40 -11.47 -14.79 -16.17
N ILE A 41 -11.99 -15.70 -15.36
CA ILE A 41 -13.40 -16.05 -15.40
C ILE A 41 -14.12 -14.71 -15.24
N ASP A 42 -14.94 -14.33 -16.21
CA ASP A 42 -15.80 -13.15 -16.15
C ASP A 42 -16.78 -13.37 -14.99
N ASP A 43 -16.31 -13.12 -13.77
CA ASP A 43 -17.15 -12.98 -12.62
C ASP A 43 -17.83 -11.63 -12.79
N ASN A 44 -19.05 -11.68 -13.32
CA ASN A 44 -20.00 -10.57 -13.33
C ASN A 44 -20.44 -10.16 -11.91
N SER A 45 -19.73 -10.59 -10.88
CA SER A 45 -19.99 -10.20 -9.50
C SER A 45 -19.60 -8.73 -9.33
N ASN A 46 -20.49 -7.96 -8.70
CA ASN A 46 -20.15 -6.64 -8.15
C ASN A 46 -19.47 -6.81 -6.79
N ASP A 47 -18.69 -7.88 -6.61
CA ASP A 47 -18.03 -8.14 -5.35
C ASP A 47 -16.90 -7.12 -5.18
N LEU A 48 -16.82 -6.56 -3.97
CA LEU A 48 -15.75 -5.63 -3.59
C LEU A 48 -14.40 -6.30 -3.87
N HIS A 49 -13.53 -5.62 -4.61
CA HIS A 49 -12.19 -6.13 -4.90
C HIS A 49 -11.13 -5.06 -4.63
N ARG A 50 -10.02 -5.49 -4.03
CA ARG A 50 -8.83 -4.68 -3.85
C ARG A 50 -7.62 -5.44 -4.36
N ASN A 51 -7.08 -4.99 -5.48
CA ASN A 51 -5.86 -5.55 -6.02
C ASN A 51 -4.75 -5.31 -5.00
N GLN A 52 -4.04 -6.38 -4.65
CA GLN A 52 -2.97 -6.33 -3.68
C GLN A 52 -1.78 -7.17 -4.14
N ILE A 53 -0.59 -6.60 -4.04
CA ILE A 53 0.69 -7.27 -4.26
C ILE A 53 1.52 -7.15 -2.98
N LYS A 54 2.18 -8.24 -2.59
CA LYS A 54 3.15 -8.26 -1.49
C LYS A 54 4.33 -9.17 -1.82
N PHE A 55 5.53 -8.69 -1.54
CA PHE A 55 6.73 -9.52 -1.47
C PHE A 55 6.97 -9.97 -0.04
N SER A 56 7.51 -11.17 0.13
CA SER A 56 8.05 -11.58 1.44
C SER A 56 9.31 -10.76 1.76
N PRO A 57 9.60 -10.49 3.04
CA PRO A 57 10.79 -9.76 3.46
C PRO A 57 12.12 -10.30 2.91
N ASN A 58 12.25 -11.61 2.70
CA ASN A 58 13.41 -12.25 2.08
C ASN A 58 13.40 -12.24 0.55
N GLY A 59 12.32 -11.74 -0.08
CA GLY A 59 12.16 -11.69 -1.53
C GLY A 59 11.86 -13.03 -2.22
N GLN A 60 11.65 -14.11 -1.47
CA GLN A 60 11.42 -15.45 -2.02
C GLN A 60 10.01 -15.64 -2.57
N PHE A 61 9.01 -15.02 -1.94
CA PHE A 61 7.59 -15.17 -2.29
C PHE A 61 7.01 -13.85 -2.79
N LEU A 62 6.11 -13.98 -3.76
CA LEU A 62 5.28 -12.89 -4.28
C LEU A 62 3.84 -13.34 -4.22
N VAL A 63 3.00 -12.56 -3.56
CA VAL A 63 1.57 -12.83 -3.43
C VAL A 63 0.78 -11.78 -4.19
N VAL A 64 -0.18 -12.24 -5.00
CA VAL A 64 -1.02 -11.41 -5.85
C VAL A 64 -2.49 -11.74 -5.61
N ASN A 65 -3.26 -10.76 -5.14
CA ASN A 65 -4.72 -10.83 -5.00
C ASN A 65 -5.41 -10.37 -6.27
N ARG A 66 -6.24 -11.23 -6.88
CA ARG A 66 -6.95 -10.93 -8.13
C ARG A 66 -8.48 -10.83 -7.91
N PRO A 67 -9.25 -10.22 -8.84
CA PRO A 67 -10.69 -9.97 -8.71
C PRO A 67 -11.56 -11.18 -8.43
N ASN A 68 -11.08 -12.38 -8.76
CA ASN A 68 -11.80 -13.63 -8.71
C ASN A 68 -11.91 -14.25 -7.29
N LYS A 69 -11.50 -13.55 -6.22
CA LYS A 69 -11.32 -14.12 -4.86
C LYS A 69 -10.25 -15.20 -4.79
N HIS A 70 -9.35 -15.23 -5.78
CA HIS A 70 -8.17 -16.07 -5.72
C HIS A 70 -6.94 -15.24 -5.40
N LEU A 71 -6.10 -15.84 -4.57
CA LEU A 71 -4.81 -15.34 -4.19
C LEU A 71 -3.74 -16.26 -4.77
N TYR A 72 -2.86 -15.70 -5.59
CA TYR A 72 -1.82 -16.43 -6.29
C TYR A 72 -0.50 -16.25 -5.54
N ILE A 73 0.16 -17.36 -5.22
CA ILE A 73 1.46 -17.37 -4.57
C ILE A 73 2.50 -17.81 -5.58
N TYR A 74 3.46 -16.94 -5.85
CA TYR A 74 4.61 -17.20 -6.69
C TYR A 74 5.86 -17.38 -5.84
N ILE A 75 6.78 -18.24 -6.31
CA ILE A 75 8.09 -18.45 -5.72
C ILE A 75 9.18 -18.12 -6.73
N GLN A 76 10.25 -17.49 -6.27
CA GLN A 76 11.43 -17.26 -7.06
C GLN A 76 12.20 -18.57 -7.30
N SER A 77 12.59 -18.83 -8.55
CA SER A 77 13.30 -20.03 -8.97
C SER A 77 14.49 -19.71 -9.88
N ASP A 78 15.59 -20.44 -9.70
CA ASP A 78 16.86 -20.31 -10.43
C ASP A 78 17.13 -21.49 -11.38
N TYR A 79 16.09 -22.26 -11.72
CA TYR A 79 16.21 -23.64 -12.20
C TYR A 79 17.12 -23.84 -13.44
N ASP A 80 17.19 -22.86 -14.36
CA ASP A 80 17.75 -23.09 -15.70
C ASP A 80 19.04 -22.33 -16.05
N LYS A 81 19.73 -21.69 -15.09
CA LYS A 81 20.97 -20.90 -15.33
C LYS A 81 20.83 -19.76 -16.36
N SER A 82 19.63 -19.53 -16.89
CA SER A 82 19.28 -18.50 -17.88
C SER A 82 18.75 -17.21 -17.26
N GLY A 83 18.43 -17.23 -15.95
CA GLY A 83 17.94 -16.09 -15.19
C GLY A 83 17.07 -16.54 -14.02
N VAL A 84 16.71 -15.56 -13.19
CA VAL A 84 15.79 -15.75 -12.07
C VAL A 84 14.37 -15.46 -12.52
N TYR A 85 13.41 -16.33 -12.21
CA TYR A 85 12.02 -16.17 -12.63
C TYR A 85 11.02 -16.56 -11.54
N TRP A 86 9.77 -16.12 -11.70
CA TRP A 86 8.67 -16.33 -10.76
C TRP A 86 7.77 -17.46 -11.24
N LEU A 87 7.70 -18.52 -10.44
CA LEU A 87 6.86 -19.69 -10.70
C LEU A 87 5.60 -19.66 -9.84
N LEU A 88 4.45 -19.97 -10.43
CA LEU A 88 3.22 -20.17 -9.66
C LEU A 88 3.40 -21.40 -8.77
N LYS A 89 3.42 -21.18 -7.45
CA LYS A 89 3.53 -22.23 -6.44
C LYS A 89 2.15 -22.77 -6.06
N GLN A 90 1.19 -21.87 -5.83
CA GLN A 90 -0.12 -22.26 -5.31
C GLN A 90 -1.20 -21.20 -5.55
N ILE A 91 -2.45 -21.64 -5.68
CA ILE A 91 -3.64 -20.79 -5.68
C ILE A 91 -4.45 -21.05 -4.42
N ILE A 92 -4.85 -19.98 -3.76
CA ILE A 92 -5.73 -19.99 -2.60
C ILE A 92 -7.06 -19.35 -3.00
N HIS A 93 -8.14 -20.08 -2.78
CA HIS A 93 -9.51 -19.69 -3.07
C HIS A 93 -10.17 -19.20 -1.78
N ALA A 94 -10.64 -17.96 -1.75
CA ALA A 94 -11.40 -17.43 -0.63
C ALA A 94 -12.90 -17.43 -0.94
N GLU A 95 -13.73 -17.77 0.06
CA GLU A 95 -15.19 -17.67 -0.06
C GLU A 95 -15.65 -16.20 -0.19
N ASN A 96 -14.93 -15.30 0.49
CA ASN A 96 -15.20 -13.87 0.54
C ASN A 96 -14.06 -13.09 -0.12
N SER A 97 -14.36 -11.88 -0.59
CA SER A 97 -13.36 -10.99 -1.15
C SER A 97 -12.23 -10.69 -0.17
N ILE A 98 -11.00 -10.81 -0.63
CA ILE A 98 -9.80 -10.48 0.14
C ILE A 98 -9.56 -8.96 0.05
N LEU A 99 -9.46 -8.28 1.19
CA LEU A 99 -9.31 -6.83 1.27
C LEU A 99 -8.05 -6.37 2.00
N ALA A 100 -7.42 -7.23 2.79
CA ALA A 100 -6.19 -6.93 3.51
C ALA A 100 -5.24 -8.13 3.51
N LEU A 101 -3.96 -7.87 3.31
CA LEU A 101 -2.92 -8.90 3.22
C LEU A 101 -1.65 -8.45 3.94
N THR A 102 -1.08 -9.38 4.70
CA THR A 102 0.25 -9.23 5.28
C THR A 102 1.05 -10.49 5.00
N LEU A 103 2.32 -10.31 4.63
CA LEU A 103 3.18 -11.40 4.19
C LEU A 103 4.49 -11.36 4.97
N THR A 104 4.84 -12.51 5.53
CA THR A 104 6.15 -12.78 6.13
C THR A 104 6.86 -13.84 5.30
N ASP A 105 8.05 -14.26 5.72
CA ASP A 105 8.77 -15.34 5.05
C ASP A 105 8.17 -16.74 5.32
N GLU A 106 7.33 -16.85 6.35
CA GLU A 106 6.80 -18.15 6.82
C GLU A 106 5.28 -18.24 6.72
N ILE A 107 4.59 -17.14 7.00
CA ILE A 107 3.14 -17.05 7.08
C ILE A 107 2.58 -15.92 6.22
N LEU A 108 1.38 -16.14 5.71
CA LEU A 108 0.54 -15.20 4.99
C LEU A 108 -0.75 -15.03 5.78
N LEU A 109 -1.08 -13.80 6.19
CA LEU A 109 -2.37 -13.50 6.81
C LEU A 109 -3.28 -12.80 5.81
N ILE A 110 -4.52 -13.27 5.77
CA ILE A 110 -5.51 -12.90 4.77
C ILE A 110 -6.75 -12.39 5.49
N GLY A 111 -7.08 -11.12 5.28
CA GLY A 111 -8.31 -10.50 5.79
C GLY A 111 -9.38 -10.43 4.72
N ASP A 112 -10.55 -10.98 5.02
CA ASP A 112 -11.70 -10.92 4.12
C ASP A 112 -12.61 -9.70 4.34
N SER A 113 -13.58 -9.54 3.45
CA SER A 113 -14.55 -8.45 3.45
C SER A 113 -15.53 -8.46 4.63
N ILE A 114 -15.63 -9.57 5.37
CA ILE A 114 -16.50 -9.69 6.54
C ILE A 114 -15.74 -9.57 7.87
N GLY A 115 -14.41 -9.46 7.80
CA GLY A 115 -13.53 -9.22 8.94
C GLY A 115 -12.84 -10.45 9.51
N ASP A 116 -12.96 -11.60 8.86
CA ASP A 116 -12.26 -12.81 9.28
C ASP A 116 -10.81 -12.77 8.78
N ILE A 117 -9.89 -13.24 9.62
CA ILE A 117 -8.47 -13.36 9.30
C ILE A 117 -8.10 -14.82 9.24
N TYR A 118 -7.54 -15.23 8.11
CA TYR A 118 -7.04 -16.57 7.86
C TYR A 118 -5.52 -16.56 7.91
N GLN A 119 -4.94 -17.66 8.39
CA GLN A 119 -3.52 -17.91 8.32
C GLN A 119 -3.23 -18.97 7.26
N PHE A 120 -2.16 -18.73 6.50
CA PHE A 120 -1.63 -19.68 5.55
C PHE A 120 -0.12 -19.85 5.75
N ASP A 121 0.32 -21.08 6.00
CA ASP A 121 1.73 -21.41 6.17
C ASP A 121 2.39 -21.67 4.81
N LEU A 122 3.42 -20.88 4.50
CA LEU A 122 4.14 -20.93 3.22
C LEU A 122 5.15 -22.08 3.16
N LEU A 123 5.71 -22.46 4.31
CA LEU A 123 6.77 -23.48 4.42
C LEU A 123 6.22 -24.90 4.53
N PHE A 124 5.07 -25.07 5.18
CA PHE A 124 4.52 -26.38 5.49
C PHE A 124 3.46 -26.80 4.49
N ASN A 125 3.80 -27.00 3.21
CA ASN A 125 2.86 -27.59 2.24
C ASN A 125 3.59 -28.37 1.14
N SER A 126 3.39 -29.69 1.13
CA SER A 126 4.01 -30.64 0.19
C SER A 126 3.14 -31.00 -1.04
N SER A 127 1.93 -30.44 -1.16
CA SER A 127 1.07 -30.62 -2.32
C SER A 127 0.86 -29.28 -3.05
N ASN A 128 1.13 -29.27 -4.36
CA ASN A 128 0.85 -28.15 -5.26
C ASN A 128 -0.66 -28.05 -5.61
N GLU A 129 -1.54 -28.50 -4.72
CA GLU A 129 -2.98 -28.49 -4.96
C GLU A 129 -3.58 -27.15 -4.53
N ASP A 130 -4.54 -26.70 -5.31
CA ASP A 130 -5.37 -25.54 -5.03
C ASP A 130 -6.10 -25.73 -3.70
N ARG A 131 -6.16 -24.67 -2.88
CA ARG A 131 -6.75 -24.74 -1.55
C ARG A 131 -7.87 -23.75 -1.36
N ILE A 132 -8.88 -24.15 -0.58
CA ILE A 132 -10.00 -23.29 -0.20
C ILE A 132 -9.79 -22.83 1.25
N LEU A 133 -9.82 -21.52 1.47
CA LEU A 133 -9.89 -20.93 2.79
C LEU A 133 -11.31 -21.08 3.31
N THR A 134 -11.48 -21.95 4.30
CA THR A 134 -12.73 -22.09 5.04
C THR A 134 -12.54 -21.64 6.49
N ALA A 135 -13.61 -21.14 7.08
CA ALA A 135 -13.64 -20.71 8.47
C ALA A 135 -13.26 -21.82 9.47
N GLU A 136 -13.49 -23.08 9.10
CA GLU A 136 -13.22 -24.24 9.96
C GLU A 136 -11.73 -24.61 10.02
N ASN A 137 -11.00 -24.41 8.93
CA ASN A 137 -9.63 -24.92 8.80
C ASN A 137 -8.56 -23.87 9.07
N ASN A 138 -8.77 -22.61 8.63
CA ASN A 138 -7.67 -21.65 8.52
C ASN A 138 -7.91 -20.33 9.27
N ARG A 139 -9.11 -20.11 9.83
CA ARG A 139 -9.45 -18.83 10.48
C ARG A 139 -8.81 -18.74 11.86
N ILE A 140 -8.10 -17.64 12.10
CA ILE A 140 -7.43 -17.35 13.38
C ILE A 140 -8.13 -16.25 14.19
N ILE A 141 -8.66 -15.19 13.54
CA ILE A 141 -9.27 -14.03 14.20
C ILE A 141 -10.61 -13.71 13.54
N ARG A 142 -11.61 -13.34 14.34
CA ARG A 142 -12.91 -12.84 13.87
C ARG A 142 -13.09 -11.39 14.33
N ASN A 143 -13.03 -10.44 13.39
CA ASN A 143 -13.34 -9.04 13.68
C ASN A 143 -14.81 -8.72 13.44
N SER A 144 -15.26 -7.62 14.05
CA SER A 144 -16.66 -7.17 13.96
C SER A 144 -16.98 -6.45 12.64
N SER A 145 -15.98 -6.04 11.87
CA SER A 145 -16.13 -5.20 10.68
C SER A 145 -15.12 -5.57 9.59
N MET A 146 -15.39 -5.07 8.40
CA MET A 146 -14.54 -5.16 7.21
C MET A 146 -13.14 -4.64 7.50
N LEU A 147 -12.13 -5.45 7.16
CA LEU A 147 -10.73 -5.08 7.34
C LEU A 147 -10.21 -4.25 6.18
N LEU A 148 -9.52 -3.18 6.53
CA LEU A 148 -8.89 -2.26 5.59
C LEU A 148 -7.36 -2.38 5.59
N ASP A 149 -6.75 -2.84 6.69
CA ASP A 149 -5.33 -3.15 6.70
C ASP A 149 -4.97 -4.19 7.78
N ILE A 150 -3.92 -4.97 7.53
CA ILE A 150 -3.37 -5.96 8.47
C ILE A 150 -1.85 -5.86 8.48
N ILE A 151 -1.29 -5.76 9.68
CA ILE A 151 0.15 -5.85 9.91
C ILE A 151 0.44 -7.01 10.84
N PHE A 152 1.36 -7.87 10.43
CA PHE A 152 2.06 -8.76 11.34
C PHE A 152 3.43 -8.18 11.67
N PHE A 153 3.78 -8.16 12.96
CA PHE A 153 5.15 -7.84 13.35
C PHE A 153 5.57 -8.62 14.58
N ARG A 154 6.88 -8.79 14.72
CA ARG A 154 7.51 -9.46 15.85
C ARG A 154 8.38 -8.46 16.60
N MET A 155 8.06 -8.25 17.86
CA MET A 155 8.84 -7.40 18.76
C MET A 155 10.20 -8.03 19.06
N SER A 156 11.14 -7.21 19.54
CA SER A 156 12.50 -7.66 19.90
C SER A 156 12.54 -8.77 20.95
N ASN A 157 11.53 -8.85 21.81
CA ASN A 157 11.37 -9.93 22.81
C ASN A 157 10.74 -11.21 22.23
N LYS A 158 10.68 -11.35 20.89
CA LYS A 158 10.07 -12.46 20.13
C LYS A 158 8.54 -12.57 20.26
N LYS A 159 7.87 -11.66 20.97
CA LYS A 159 6.41 -11.61 21.00
C LYS A 159 5.89 -11.13 19.64
N SER A 160 4.90 -11.83 19.09
CA SER A 160 4.36 -11.54 17.76
C SER A 160 2.96 -10.98 17.89
N PHE A 161 2.62 -9.99 17.06
CA PHE A 161 1.36 -9.29 17.14
C PHE A 161 0.74 -9.14 15.75
N VAL A 162 -0.58 -9.22 15.71
CA VAL A 162 -1.40 -8.89 14.54
C VAL A 162 -2.16 -7.61 14.83
N ILE A 163 -1.89 -6.57 14.05
CA ILE A 163 -2.62 -5.31 14.11
C ILE A 163 -3.57 -5.24 12.92
N THR A 164 -4.81 -4.84 13.19
CA THR A 164 -5.86 -4.74 12.18
C THR A 164 -6.46 -3.34 12.21
N ALA A 165 -6.70 -2.76 11.04
CA ALA A 165 -7.55 -1.57 10.86
C ALA A 165 -8.87 -1.98 10.22
N ASP A 166 -9.97 -1.40 10.69
CA ASP A 166 -11.30 -1.64 10.14
C ASP A 166 -12.01 -0.38 9.64
N ARG A 167 -13.15 -0.61 8.98
CA ARG A 167 -14.04 0.44 8.48
C ARG A 167 -14.71 1.27 9.59
N GLU A 168 -14.82 0.72 10.79
CA GLU A 168 -15.52 1.32 11.95
C GLU A 168 -14.55 2.02 12.91
N ASN A 169 -13.41 2.49 12.39
CA ASN A 169 -12.43 3.32 13.07
C ASN A 169 -11.58 2.57 14.12
N LYS A 170 -11.71 1.25 14.22
CA LYS A 170 -11.01 0.45 15.23
C LYS A 170 -9.66 0.01 14.69
N ILE A 171 -8.66 0.25 15.52
CA ILE A 171 -7.35 -0.38 15.41
C ILE A 171 -7.26 -1.38 16.55
N CYS A 172 -7.16 -2.66 16.20
CA CYS A 172 -7.06 -3.75 17.16
C CYS A 172 -5.67 -4.37 17.09
N LEU A 173 -5.09 -4.65 18.25
CA LEU A 173 -3.79 -5.30 18.42
C LEU A 173 -4.02 -6.61 19.17
N ASN A 174 -3.72 -7.71 18.49
CA ASN A 174 -3.88 -9.08 18.99
C ASN A 174 -2.51 -9.69 19.26
N ASP A 175 -2.35 -10.34 20.42
CA ASP A 175 -1.21 -11.24 20.65
C ASP A 175 -1.37 -12.47 19.76
N TYR A 176 -0.46 -12.66 18.80
CA TYR A 176 -0.58 -13.71 17.78
C TYR A 176 -0.59 -15.12 18.39
N LEU A 177 0.08 -15.33 19.53
CA LEU A 177 0.10 -16.64 20.19
C LEU A 177 -1.10 -16.84 21.12
N ASN A 178 -1.73 -15.75 21.59
CA ASN A 178 -2.81 -15.78 22.58
C ASN A 178 -4.01 -14.95 22.10
N ILE A 179 -4.48 -15.26 20.88
CA ILE A 179 -5.52 -14.50 20.19
C ILE A 179 -6.82 -14.42 21.00
N SER A 180 -7.15 -15.46 21.78
CA SER A 180 -8.39 -15.52 22.56
C SER A 180 -8.43 -14.58 23.78
N ASP A 181 -7.27 -14.14 24.28
CA ASP A 181 -7.14 -13.63 25.65
C ASP A 181 -6.72 -12.17 25.71
N ASN A 182 -5.95 -11.68 24.72
CA ASN A 182 -5.31 -10.35 24.79
C ASN A 182 -5.62 -9.49 23.55
N LEU A 183 -6.58 -8.60 23.73
CA LEU A 183 -7.01 -7.59 22.75
C LEU A 183 -6.72 -6.18 23.30
N ASN A 184 -5.82 -5.45 22.63
CA ASN A 184 -5.62 -4.03 22.88
C ASN A 184 -6.23 -3.22 21.74
N TYR A 185 -6.76 -2.04 22.06
CA TYR A 185 -7.37 -1.14 21.08
C TYR A 185 -6.73 0.23 21.12
N CYS A 186 -6.37 0.74 19.95
CA CYS A 186 -5.85 2.09 19.79
C CYS A 186 -7.04 3.02 19.47
N PHE A 187 -7.63 3.61 20.51
CA PHE A 187 -8.81 4.46 20.38
C PHE A 187 -8.48 5.90 20.01
N GLY A 188 -9.18 6.45 19.01
CA GLY A 188 -9.20 7.89 18.80
C GLY A 188 -9.58 8.36 17.40
N HIS A 189 -9.50 7.52 16.38
CA HIS A 189 -10.01 7.86 15.05
C HIS A 189 -11.53 7.94 15.05
N ASN A 190 -12.07 8.88 14.26
CA ASN A 190 -13.51 9.15 14.16
C ASN A 190 -14.14 8.64 12.85
N GLN A 191 -13.31 8.15 11.93
CA GLN A 191 -13.72 7.49 10.69
C GLN A 191 -12.77 6.32 10.39
N PHE A 192 -13.10 5.55 9.34
CA PHE A 192 -12.37 4.37 8.92
C PHE A 192 -10.85 4.58 8.95
N VAL A 193 -10.10 3.55 9.31
CA VAL A 193 -8.62 3.58 9.28
C VAL A 193 -8.18 2.88 7.99
N SER A 194 -7.64 3.65 7.04
CA SER A 194 -7.35 3.15 5.69
C SER A 194 -6.00 2.44 5.59
N HIS A 195 -5.01 2.87 6.37
CA HIS A 195 -3.65 2.31 6.37
C HIS A 195 -3.06 2.33 7.77
N ILE A 196 -2.29 1.30 8.08
CA ILE A 196 -1.37 1.26 9.21
C ILE A 196 0.04 1.01 8.65
N LYS A 197 1.06 1.62 9.25
CA LYS A 197 2.46 1.33 8.94
C LYS A 197 3.25 1.16 10.23
N LEU A 198 4.06 0.10 10.28
CA LEU A 198 5.05 -0.08 11.33
C LEU A 198 6.20 0.90 11.08
N ILE A 199 6.53 1.72 12.08
CA ILE A 199 7.70 2.61 12.01
C ILE A 199 8.92 1.91 12.56
N ASP A 200 8.74 1.20 13.68
CA ASP A 200 9.73 0.37 14.35
C ASP A 200 9.01 -0.64 15.25
N ASN A 201 9.76 -1.40 16.05
CA ASN A 201 9.22 -2.47 16.89
C ASN A 201 8.22 -2.01 17.97
N ASN A 202 8.12 -0.71 18.23
CA ASN A 202 7.33 -0.14 19.32
C ASN A 202 6.36 0.95 18.86
N ARG A 203 6.39 1.36 17.59
CA ARG A 203 5.58 2.47 17.08
C ARG A 203 4.90 2.12 15.76
N ILE A 204 3.63 2.50 15.68
CA ILE A 204 2.84 2.43 14.45
C ILE A 204 2.29 3.81 14.10
N LEU A 205 2.12 4.03 12.80
CA LEU A 205 1.42 5.18 12.25
C LEU A 205 0.12 4.70 11.62
N SER A 206 -0.99 5.39 11.87
CA SER A 206 -2.26 5.14 11.21
C SER A 206 -2.75 6.36 10.44
N ALA A 207 -3.42 6.11 9.33
CA ALA A 207 -4.09 7.10 8.50
C ALA A 207 -5.58 6.81 8.44
N SER A 208 -6.42 7.84 8.51
CA SER A 208 -7.86 7.70 8.57
C SER A 208 -8.61 8.62 7.60
N GLY A 209 -9.84 8.22 7.28
CA GLY A 209 -10.84 9.06 6.64
C GLY A 209 -11.12 10.37 7.37
N ASP A 210 -10.87 10.42 8.69
CA ASP A 210 -11.09 11.61 9.52
C ASP A 210 -10.07 12.74 9.26
N GLY A 211 -9.17 12.53 8.31
CA GLY A 211 -8.14 13.50 7.92
C GLY A 211 -7.03 13.62 8.94
N THR A 212 -6.80 12.60 9.79
CA THR A 212 -5.69 12.60 10.75
C THR A 212 -4.69 11.46 10.49
N LEU A 213 -3.42 11.78 10.71
CA LEU A 213 -2.35 10.81 10.95
C LEU A 213 -2.14 10.68 12.45
N ARG A 214 -2.07 9.46 12.98
CA ARG A 214 -1.86 9.22 14.41
C ARG A 214 -0.69 8.29 14.66
N LEU A 215 0.17 8.71 15.57
CA LEU A 215 1.32 7.94 16.05
C LEU A 215 0.95 7.26 17.36
N TRP A 216 1.18 5.96 17.45
CA TRP A 216 0.86 5.15 18.61
C TRP A 216 2.09 4.40 19.11
N HIS A 217 2.16 4.20 20.41
CA HIS A 217 3.06 3.24 21.03
C HIS A 217 2.36 1.88 21.13
N VAL A 218 3.02 0.83 20.61
CA VAL A 218 2.62 -0.57 20.77
C VAL A 218 3.57 -1.30 21.73
N PRO A 219 3.08 -2.29 22.50
CA PRO A 219 1.77 -2.94 22.39
C PRO A 219 0.63 -2.26 23.15
N ASP A 220 0.90 -1.25 23.99
CA ASP A 220 -0.10 -0.66 24.90
C ASP A 220 -1.13 0.25 24.22
N CYS A 221 -1.01 0.46 22.90
CA CYS A 221 -1.90 1.31 22.10
C CYS A 221 -2.01 2.76 22.59
N MET A 222 -0.95 3.29 23.20
CA MET A 222 -0.94 4.64 23.75
C MET A 222 -0.77 5.69 22.63
N PRO A 223 -1.65 6.70 22.53
CA PRO A 223 -1.48 7.77 21.56
C PRO A 223 -0.26 8.64 21.93
N LEU A 224 0.64 8.84 20.96
CA LEU A 224 1.84 9.65 21.14
C LEU A 224 1.70 11.05 20.53
N ALA A 225 1.12 11.12 19.33
CA ALA A 225 0.89 12.37 18.61
C ALA A 225 -0.19 12.17 17.52
N PHE A 226 -0.80 13.26 17.08
CA PHE A 226 -1.62 13.26 15.87
C PHE A 226 -1.47 14.58 15.13
N VAL A 227 -1.69 14.55 13.82
CA VAL A 227 -1.69 15.76 12.98
C VAL A 227 -2.80 15.66 11.94
N HIS A 228 -3.46 16.79 11.67
CA HIS A 228 -4.46 16.91 10.61
C HIS A 228 -3.78 17.04 9.23
N SER A 229 -4.25 16.30 8.24
CA SER A 229 -3.83 16.38 6.84
C SER A 229 -3.84 17.82 6.33
N LYS A 230 -4.93 18.56 6.57
CA LYS A 230 -5.06 19.98 6.19
C LYS A 230 -3.99 20.89 6.80
N ALA A 231 -3.55 20.61 8.03
CA ALA A 231 -2.45 21.37 8.62
C ALA A 231 -1.11 21.05 7.94
N LEU A 232 -0.91 19.79 7.54
CA LEU A 232 0.26 19.35 6.76
C LEU A 232 0.26 19.94 5.34
N THR A 233 -0.90 20.07 4.69
CA THR A 233 -0.96 20.60 3.33
C THR A 233 -0.66 22.11 3.28
N LEU A 234 -1.11 22.87 4.28
CA LEU A 234 -0.92 24.34 4.34
C LEU A 234 0.53 24.78 4.60
N GLN A 235 1.36 23.91 5.17
CA GLN A 235 2.77 24.23 5.52
C GLN A 235 3.76 23.73 4.46
N ALA A 236 3.30 22.99 3.45
CA ALA A 236 4.16 22.34 2.48
C ALA A 236 4.77 23.34 1.48
N LYS A 237 6.07 23.17 1.18
CA LYS A 237 6.73 23.86 0.06
C LYS A 237 6.57 23.04 -1.22
N GLN A 238 6.17 23.66 -2.32
CA GLN A 238 5.97 22.98 -3.60
C GLN A 238 7.29 22.64 -4.29
N VAL A 239 7.37 21.43 -4.85
CA VAL A 239 8.45 20.97 -5.73
C VAL A 239 7.83 20.46 -7.01
N PHE A 240 8.28 20.98 -8.15
CA PHE A 240 7.74 20.65 -9.46
C PHE A 240 8.67 19.72 -10.26
N PHE A 241 8.10 18.68 -10.86
CA PHE A 241 8.79 17.73 -11.74
C PHE A 241 8.32 17.90 -13.18
N THR A 242 9.21 18.40 -14.04
CA THR A 242 8.97 18.55 -15.49
C THR A 242 9.31 17.25 -16.22
N GLY A 243 8.44 16.81 -17.12
CA GLY A 243 8.64 15.54 -17.81
C GLY A 243 9.71 15.52 -18.90
N LEU A 244 10.38 14.36 -19.04
CA LEU A 244 11.39 14.05 -20.07
C LEU A 244 10.80 13.24 -21.26
N TYR A 245 9.48 13.10 -21.33
CA TYR A 245 8.77 12.21 -22.29
C TYR A 245 8.91 12.60 -23.79
N ALA A 246 9.74 13.58 -24.12
CA ALA A 246 9.88 14.15 -25.47
C ALA A 246 11.07 13.61 -26.29
N LEU A 247 11.81 12.60 -25.81
CA LEU A 247 13.00 12.10 -26.54
C LEU A 247 12.72 11.03 -27.61
N ASN A 248 11.56 10.37 -27.61
CA ASN A 248 11.22 9.33 -28.60
C ASN A 248 10.18 9.77 -29.64
N ASN A 249 9.59 10.96 -29.51
CA ASN A 249 8.74 11.56 -30.53
C ASN A 249 9.42 12.83 -31.04
N SER A 250 10.03 12.72 -32.21
CA SER A 250 10.75 13.80 -32.88
C SER A 250 9.91 15.07 -33.03
N ALA A 251 10.53 16.19 -32.65
CA ALA A 251 10.28 17.57 -33.05
C ALA A 251 9.11 18.35 -32.40
N SER A 252 9.51 19.51 -31.88
CA SER A 252 8.71 20.66 -31.42
C SER A 252 8.03 20.56 -30.06
N LEU A 253 8.71 21.10 -29.03
CA LEU A 253 8.13 21.87 -27.91
C LEU A 253 9.21 22.37 -26.93
N ALA A 254 10.49 22.05 -27.16
CA ALA A 254 11.62 22.67 -26.49
C ALA A 254 11.91 24.10 -27.04
N ALA A 255 10.96 25.02 -26.91
CA ALA A 255 11.20 26.46 -26.93
C ALA A 255 9.95 27.20 -26.45
N ASN A 256 10.09 27.98 -25.37
CA ASN A 256 9.12 28.96 -24.81
C ASN A 256 8.16 28.51 -23.70
N GLN A 257 8.65 27.80 -22.68
CA GLN A 257 8.03 27.87 -21.35
C GLN A 257 9.04 28.41 -20.34
N LYS A 258 9.28 29.72 -20.40
CA LYS A 258 9.59 30.50 -19.20
C LYS A 258 8.25 30.95 -18.61
N ASP A 259 7.99 30.57 -17.37
CA ASP A 259 7.01 31.21 -16.46
C ASP A 259 5.50 31.05 -16.75
N VAL A 260 5.04 29.90 -17.26
CA VAL A 260 3.59 29.59 -17.24
C VAL A 260 3.33 28.48 -16.22
N MET A 261 3.06 28.87 -14.97
CA MET A 261 2.39 27.96 -14.03
C MET A 261 1.04 27.56 -14.64
N PRO A 262 0.72 26.25 -14.75
CA PRO A 262 -0.52 25.82 -15.37
C PRO A 262 -1.74 26.35 -14.59
N GLU A 263 -2.74 26.86 -15.33
CA GLU A 263 -3.96 27.47 -14.77
C GLU A 263 -4.76 26.53 -13.84
N CYS A 264 -4.51 25.22 -13.87
CA CYS A 264 -5.08 24.24 -12.95
C CYS A 264 -4.71 24.48 -11.48
N ILE A 265 -3.64 25.24 -11.21
CA ILE A 265 -3.19 25.60 -9.85
C ILE A 265 -4.01 26.78 -9.27
N LYS A 266 -4.75 27.55 -10.09
CA LYS A 266 -5.38 28.81 -9.66
C LYS A 266 -6.70 28.65 -8.87
N LYS A 267 -7.18 27.44 -8.59
CA LYS A 267 -8.42 27.23 -7.80
C LYS A 267 -8.36 25.98 -6.92
N SER A 268 -7.68 26.06 -5.78
CA SER A 268 -7.96 25.18 -4.63
C SER A 268 -9.07 25.81 -3.77
N SER A 269 -10.34 25.58 -4.14
CA SER A 269 -11.45 25.92 -3.25
C SER A 269 -11.44 24.94 -2.07
N SER A 270 -11.26 25.47 -0.87
CA SER A 270 -11.04 24.78 0.41
C SER A 270 -12.27 24.06 0.98
N THR A 271 -13.06 23.35 0.16
CA THR A 271 -14.36 22.78 0.57
C THR A 271 -14.49 21.27 0.40
N VAL A 272 -13.41 20.54 0.12
CA VAL A 272 -13.44 19.07 0.07
C VAL A 272 -12.79 18.51 1.34
N ASN A 273 -13.39 17.48 1.94
CA ASN A 273 -12.81 16.77 3.08
C ASN A 273 -11.48 16.13 2.65
N ASP A 274 -10.37 16.56 3.25
CA ASP A 274 -9.03 16.01 3.01
C ASP A 274 -8.86 14.65 3.73
N SER A 275 -9.58 13.62 3.30
CA SER A 275 -9.37 12.26 3.81
C SER A 275 -8.04 11.70 3.29
N ILE A 276 -7.36 10.88 4.09
CA ILE A 276 -6.07 10.30 3.69
C ILE A 276 -6.33 9.03 2.89
N TRP A 277 -5.94 9.06 1.61
CA TRP A 277 -6.19 7.99 0.66
C TRP A 277 -5.16 6.87 0.76
N LYS A 278 -3.89 7.27 0.81
CA LYS A 278 -2.75 6.37 0.89
C LYS A 278 -1.66 6.98 1.75
N MET A 279 -0.91 6.11 2.40
CA MET A 279 0.27 6.44 3.18
C MET A 279 1.31 5.35 3.00
N ASP A 280 2.55 5.76 2.82
CA ASP A 280 3.70 4.89 2.90
C ASP A 280 4.81 5.54 3.72
N VAL A 281 5.67 4.71 4.31
CA VAL A 281 6.69 5.20 5.25
C VAL A 281 8.02 4.56 4.90
N ALA A 282 9.05 5.40 4.77
CA ALA A 282 10.43 4.98 4.80
C ALA A 282 11.06 5.38 6.14
N CYS A 283 11.83 4.48 6.70
CA CYS A 283 12.61 4.72 7.91
C CYS A 283 14.08 4.63 7.51
N SER A 284 14.96 5.52 8.00
CA SER A 284 16.38 5.16 8.14
C SER A 284 16.49 3.97 9.08
N ASN A 285 17.62 3.26 9.04
CA ASN A 285 18.04 2.31 10.07
C ASN A 285 17.44 2.67 11.46
N PRO A 286 16.84 1.74 12.22
CA PRO A 286 16.19 2.03 13.51
C PRO A 286 17.06 2.74 14.56
N LEU A 287 18.37 2.85 14.31
CA LEU A 287 19.34 3.61 15.11
C LEU A 287 19.51 5.09 14.69
N ILE A 288 19.03 5.50 13.51
CA ILE A 288 19.14 6.84 12.92
C ILE A 288 17.75 7.49 12.85
N SER A 289 17.66 8.76 13.25
CA SER A 289 16.44 9.43 13.72
C SER A 289 15.45 9.93 12.65
N ASN A 290 15.65 9.61 11.37
CA ASN A 290 14.88 10.24 10.29
C ASN A 290 13.88 9.27 9.66
N VAL A 291 12.64 9.31 10.16
CA VAL A 291 11.50 8.64 9.54
C VAL A 291 10.88 9.59 8.53
N TYR A 292 10.82 9.19 7.26
CA TYR A 292 10.15 9.93 6.19
C TYR A 292 8.82 9.28 5.86
N ILE A 293 7.78 10.09 5.80
CA ILE A 293 6.44 9.64 5.49
C ILE A 293 6.01 10.32 4.23
N VAL A 294 5.45 9.52 3.34
CA VAL A 294 4.78 9.99 2.15
C VAL A 294 3.32 9.63 2.29
N PHE A 295 2.46 10.61 2.10
CA PHE A 295 1.03 10.39 2.14
C PHE A 295 0.36 11.23 1.06
N SER A 296 -0.80 10.77 0.62
CA SER A 296 -1.60 11.45 -0.38
C SER A 296 -3.00 11.64 0.16
N THR A 297 -3.52 12.85 0.00
CA THR A 297 -4.90 13.15 0.36
C THR A 297 -5.83 12.88 -0.81
N TYR A 298 -7.04 12.45 -0.49
CA TYR A 298 -8.10 12.28 -1.47
C TYR A 298 -8.65 13.66 -1.84
N ALA A 299 -8.17 14.19 -2.96
CA ALA A 299 -8.80 15.31 -3.65
C ALA A 299 -8.98 14.90 -5.11
N ARG A 300 -10.25 14.72 -5.52
CA ARG A 300 -10.79 14.18 -6.79
C ARG A 300 -10.10 14.62 -8.10
N ARG A 301 -9.16 15.56 -8.06
CA ARG A 301 -8.57 16.14 -9.27
C ARG A 301 -7.08 15.87 -9.50
N TYR A 302 -6.22 15.67 -8.49
CA TYR A 302 -4.77 15.59 -8.76
C TYR A 302 -3.91 14.70 -7.84
N HIS A 303 -4.45 14.05 -6.81
CA HIS A 303 -3.68 13.18 -5.89
C HIS A 303 -2.28 13.72 -5.50
N SER A 304 -2.18 14.97 -5.02
CA SER A 304 -0.89 15.52 -4.58
C SER A 304 -0.22 14.58 -3.58
N ILE A 305 1.06 14.32 -3.79
CA ILE A 305 1.88 13.53 -2.87
C ILE A 305 2.58 14.48 -1.92
N TYR A 306 2.38 14.28 -0.62
CA TYR A 306 3.02 15.06 0.43
C TYR A 306 4.11 14.23 1.09
N LEU A 307 5.30 14.82 1.19
CA LEU A 307 6.43 14.27 1.92
C LEU A 307 6.60 15.04 3.23
N SER A 308 6.71 14.32 4.33
CA SER A 308 6.90 14.88 5.67
C SER A 308 7.89 14.04 6.46
N SER A 309 8.81 14.70 7.19
CA SER A 309 9.63 14.00 8.19
C SER A 309 8.86 13.85 9.50
N LEU A 310 8.76 12.63 10.03
CA LEU A 310 8.14 12.33 11.33
C LEU A 310 9.08 12.65 12.51
N SER A 311 10.35 12.98 12.25
CA SER A 311 11.41 13.11 13.26
C SER A 311 11.02 14.02 14.44
N ASN A 312 10.12 15.00 14.24
CA ASN A 312 9.55 15.81 15.31
C ASN A 312 8.04 16.05 15.19
N MET A 313 7.19 15.02 15.23
CA MET A 313 5.71 15.22 15.31
C MET A 313 5.23 16.12 16.47
N LYS A 314 6.07 16.36 17.48
CA LYS A 314 5.77 17.29 18.58
C LYS A 314 6.03 18.77 18.23
N GLN A 315 6.82 19.06 17.20
CA GLN A 315 7.11 20.43 16.76
C GLN A 315 6.45 20.67 15.40
N LEU A 316 5.63 21.71 15.31
CA LEU A 316 4.98 22.19 14.07
C LEU A 316 5.96 22.67 12.97
N ASN A 317 7.26 22.41 13.13
CA ASN A 317 8.34 22.89 12.27
C ASN A 317 8.96 21.77 11.43
N ASN A 318 8.21 20.70 11.13
CA ASN A 318 8.72 19.66 10.22
C ASN A 318 8.80 20.22 8.80
N GLU A 319 9.92 19.99 8.13
CA GLU A 319 10.04 20.30 6.71
C GLU A 319 9.09 19.42 5.91
N GLN A 320 8.14 20.06 5.24
CA GLN A 320 7.12 19.40 4.42
C GLN A 320 7.26 19.86 2.97
N ARG A 321 7.06 18.91 2.05
CA ARG A 321 7.14 19.15 0.61
C ARG A 321 5.90 18.61 -0.07
N GLU A 322 5.28 19.43 -0.93
CA GLU A 322 4.25 18.98 -1.86
C GLU A 322 4.93 18.65 -3.18
N LEU A 323 4.76 17.41 -3.65
CA LEU A 323 5.29 16.95 -4.93
C LEU A 323 4.24 17.18 -6.01
N ILE A 324 4.57 18.02 -6.97
CA ILE A 324 3.72 18.34 -8.12
C ILE A 324 4.39 17.81 -9.38
N PHE A 325 3.65 17.04 -10.15
CA PHE A 325 4.12 16.45 -11.40
C PHE A 325 3.52 17.16 -12.60
N ASP A 326 4.27 17.19 -13.69
CA ASP A 326 3.78 17.66 -14.98
C ASP A 326 2.53 16.87 -15.41
N PRO A 327 1.43 17.54 -15.84
CA PRO A 327 0.25 16.87 -16.36
C PRO A 327 0.52 15.83 -17.45
N ILE A 328 1.64 15.91 -18.19
CA ILE A 328 2.00 14.92 -19.21
C ILE A 328 2.21 13.51 -18.65
N TYR A 329 2.55 13.38 -17.36
CA TYR A 329 2.70 12.08 -16.70
C TYR A 329 1.35 11.36 -16.55
N GLY A 330 0.25 12.12 -16.41
CA GLY A 330 -1.08 11.57 -16.18
C GLY A 330 -1.52 11.57 -14.72
N GLY A 331 -2.50 10.72 -14.40
CA GLY A 331 -2.98 10.51 -13.05
C GLY A 331 -2.04 9.62 -12.25
N ILE A 332 -1.77 10.00 -11.01
CA ILE A 332 -1.04 9.16 -10.06
C ILE A 332 -1.92 7.96 -9.74
N ILE A 333 -1.43 6.78 -10.08
CA ILE A 333 -2.08 5.51 -9.74
C ILE A 333 -1.63 5.07 -8.37
N ASP A 334 -0.30 4.99 -8.19
CA ASP A 334 0.25 4.51 -6.95
C ASP A 334 1.69 4.97 -6.69
N TYR A 335 2.12 4.89 -5.43
CA TYR A 335 3.51 5.13 -5.05
C TYR A 335 3.95 4.18 -3.93
N CYS A 336 5.25 3.92 -3.86
CA CYS A 336 5.82 3.20 -2.73
C CYS A 336 7.27 3.59 -2.46
N PHE A 337 7.66 3.41 -1.21
CA PHE A 337 9.05 3.30 -0.83
C PHE A 337 9.58 1.88 -1.06
N PRO A 338 10.85 1.71 -1.43
CA PRO A 338 11.50 0.41 -1.37
C PRO A 338 11.54 -0.06 0.09
N ALA A 339 11.34 -1.36 0.31
CA ALA A 339 11.61 -1.96 1.60
C ALA A 339 13.08 -1.68 1.99
N GLN A 340 13.32 -1.24 3.23
CA GLN A 340 14.63 -0.81 3.74
C GLN A 340 15.81 -1.68 3.24
N GLU A 341 16.72 -1.01 2.53
CA GLU A 341 18.11 -1.27 2.10
C GLU A 341 18.67 -2.70 2.30
N THR A 342 19.02 -3.42 1.23
CA THR A 342 20.33 -3.26 0.58
C THR A 342 20.24 -3.30 -0.94
N PHE A 343 19.95 -2.19 -1.58
CA PHE A 343 20.22 -2.02 -3.02
C PHE A 343 21.10 -0.81 -3.23
N LEU A 344 22.40 -1.10 -3.35
CA LEU A 344 23.40 -0.48 -4.22
C LEU A 344 24.76 -0.97 -3.71
N ASN A 345 25.43 -1.81 -4.50
CA ASN A 345 26.87 -2.11 -4.36
C ASN A 345 27.75 -0.89 -4.68
N ASP A 346 27.28 0.32 -4.36
CA ASP A 346 28.07 1.53 -4.46
C ASP A 346 28.66 1.78 -3.08
N TYR A 347 29.98 1.63 -2.97
CA TYR A 347 30.80 1.96 -1.80
C TYR A 347 30.76 3.45 -1.40
N THR A 348 29.71 4.19 -1.78
CA THR A 348 29.47 5.57 -1.40
C THR A 348 28.50 5.59 -0.22
N THR A 349 29.01 6.01 0.94
CA THR A 349 28.39 6.05 2.27
C THR A 349 27.24 7.06 2.44
N HIS A 350 26.43 7.29 1.42
CA HIS A 350 25.26 8.16 1.50
C HIS A 350 23.99 7.31 1.36
N GLU A 351 23.21 7.23 2.44
CA GLU A 351 21.84 6.72 2.41
C GLU A 351 21.09 7.45 1.29
N LYS A 352 20.32 6.74 0.46
CA LYS A 352 19.48 7.32 -0.59
C LYS A 352 18.05 6.79 -0.41
N TYR A 353 17.11 7.70 -0.19
CA TYR A 353 15.68 7.34 -0.16
C TYR A 353 15.05 7.59 -1.52
N PHE A 354 14.73 6.52 -2.23
CA PHE A 354 14.01 6.62 -3.49
C PHE A 354 12.51 6.45 -3.28
N LEU A 355 11.71 7.34 -3.86
CA LEU A 355 10.27 7.20 -4.00
C LEU A 355 9.95 6.81 -5.44
N TYR A 356 9.18 5.75 -5.62
CA TYR A 356 8.71 5.32 -6.92
C TYR A 356 7.24 5.68 -7.08
N VAL A 357 6.91 6.36 -8.18
CA VAL A 357 5.57 6.84 -8.49
C VAL A 357 5.15 6.31 -9.86
N LEU A 358 3.99 5.65 -9.91
CA LEU A 358 3.40 5.09 -11.12
C LEU A 358 2.25 5.96 -11.60
N PHE A 359 2.27 6.33 -12.88
CA PHE A 359 1.24 7.13 -13.55
C PHE A 359 0.64 6.40 -14.74
N ASN A 360 -0.68 6.55 -14.95
CA ASN A 360 -1.41 6.11 -16.16
C ASN A 360 -0.98 4.73 -16.71
N THR A 361 -0.65 3.80 -15.80
CA THR A 361 -0.10 2.44 -16.01
C THR A 361 1.26 2.35 -16.71
N ASN A 362 1.71 3.39 -17.38
CA ASN A 362 2.80 3.29 -18.35
C ASN A 362 4.03 4.12 -17.99
N VAL A 363 3.95 4.98 -16.97
CA VAL A 363 5.05 5.85 -16.58
C VAL A 363 5.43 5.62 -15.13
N LEU A 364 6.62 5.10 -14.93
CA LEU A 364 7.29 4.99 -13.65
C LEU A 364 8.32 6.12 -13.51
N VAL A 365 8.29 6.80 -12.37
CA VAL A 365 9.22 7.86 -12.00
C VAL A 365 9.89 7.51 -10.68
N GLN A 366 11.22 7.63 -10.63
CA GLN A 366 12.03 7.48 -9.43
C GLN A 366 12.47 8.86 -8.93
N VAL A 367 12.28 9.14 -7.63
CA VAL A 367 12.60 10.44 -7.02
C VAL A 367 13.55 10.23 -5.83
N ASP A 368 14.70 10.90 -5.84
CA ASP A 368 15.64 10.91 -4.70
C ASP A 368 15.22 11.96 -3.65
N ILE A 369 14.71 11.51 -2.51
CA ILE A 369 14.17 12.35 -1.45
C ILE A 369 15.26 13.14 -0.72
N LEU A 370 16.47 12.61 -0.53
CA LEU A 370 17.51 13.33 0.20
C LEU A 370 18.11 14.45 -0.65
N ALA A 371 18.24 14.22 -1.95
CA ALA A 371 18.57 15.28 -2.89
C ALA A 371 17.54 16.43 -2.85
N MET A 372 16.24 16.10 -2.73
CA MET A 372 15.17 17.10 -2.62
C MET A 372 15.23 17.95 -1.35
N LEU A 373 15.59 17.32 -0.23
CA LEU A 373 15.67 18.01 1.05
C LEU A 373 16.94 18.85 1.18
N SER A 374 18.04 18.44 0.52
CA SER A 374 19.36 19.02 0.73
C SER A 374 19.56 20.41 0.12
N HIS A 375 19.24 20.75 -1.14
CA HIS A 375 19.36 22.16 -1.64
C HIS A 375 18.64 22.48 -2.98
N ASN A 376 18.17 23.74 -3.07
CA ASN A 376 17.64 24.52 -4.22
C ASN A 376 16.33 24.10 -4.94
N GLN A 377 15.36 25.02 -4.89
CA GLN A 377 13.99 24.97 -5.44
C GLN A 377 13.90 25.00 -6.98
N THR A 378 14.96 24.63 -7.69
CA THR A 378 14.92 24.53 -9.14
C THR A 378 14.32 23.19 -9.52
N ALA A 379 13.31 23.18 -10.39
CA ALA A 379 12.67 21.99 -10.93
C ALA A 379 13.69 20.85 -11.05
N LEU A 380 13.52 19.82 -10.22
CA LEU A 380 14.40 18.67 -10.27
C LEU A 380 14.02 17.95 -11.55
N PHE A 381 14.89 18.07 -12.55
CA PHE A 381 14.90 17.12 -13.64
C PHE A 381 15.06 15.76 -12.96
N VAL A 382 14.04 14.91 -13.08
CA VAL A 382 14.20 13.49 -12.79
C VAL A 382 15.33 13.05 -13.72
N GLN A 383 16.55 12.88 -13.19
CA GLN A 383 17.58 12.19 -13.95
C GLN A 383 17.00 10.81 -14.19
N ALA A 384 16.55 10.61 -15.43
CA ALA A 384 15.94 9.38 -15.83
C ALA A 384 17.03 8.32 -15.76
N ASN A 385 16.99 7.54 -14.68
CA ASN A 385 17.80 6.34 -14.53
C ASN A 385 17.54 5.49 -15.78
N ASP A 386 18.60 5.14 -16.52
CA ASP A 386 18.51 4.40 -17.79
C ASP A 386 17.61 3.15 -17.64
N ARG A 387 17.67 2.51 -16.47
CA ARG A 387 16.81 1.37 -16.10
C ARG A 387 15.32 1.70 -16.10
N ILE A 388 14.94 2.86 -15.53
CA ILE A 388 13.54 3.31 -15.49
C ILE A 388 13.05 3.66 -16.89
N GLN A 389 13.92 4.19 -17.76
CA GLN A 389 13.56 4.42 -19.15
C GLN A 389 13.25 3.11 -19.90
N GLU A 390 14.05 2.07 -19.67
CA GLU A 390 13.80 0.75 -20.26
C GLU A 390 12.48 0.14 -19.77
N ILE A 391 12.20 0.23 -18.46
CA ILE A 391 10.90 -0.21 -17.92
C ILE A 391 9.75 0.56 -18.56
N ASN A 392 9.85 1.89 -18.67
CA ASN A 392 8.83 2.73 -19.32
C ASN A 392 8.66 2.39 -20.81
N TYR A 393 9.74 2.03 -21.51
CA TYR A 393 9.67 1.56 -22.89
C TYR A 393 8.88 0.25 -23.00
N ILE A 394 9.12 -0.70 -22.09
CA ILE A 394 8.38 -1.97 -22.03
C ILE A 394 6.90 -1.71 -21.73
N LEU A 395 6.59 -0.87 -20.74
CA LEU A 395 5.22 -0.51 -20.39
C LEU A 395 4.47 0.21 -21.52
N ALA A 396 5.18 0.98 -22.35
CA ALA A 396 4.60 1.66 -23.49
C ALA A 396 4.28 0.72 -24.67
N ASN A 397 4.69 -0.55 -24.64
CA ASN A 397 4.47 -1.48 -25.75
C ASN A 397 2.96 -1.77 -25.96
N ASN A 398 2.53 -1.76 -27.22
CA ASN A 398 1.11 -1.81 -27.61
C ASN A 398 0.42 -3.13 -27.24
N GLU A 399 1.16 -4.23 -27.13
CA GLU A 399 0.63 -5.52 -26.67
C GLU A 399 0.01 -5.42 -25.27
N PHE A 400 0.56 -4.56 -24.41
CA PHE A 400 0.00 -4.30 -23.07
C PHE A 400 -1.13 -3.27 -23.11
N ASN A 401 -1.09 -2.31 -24.04
CA ASN A 401 -2.07 -1.21 -24.16
C ASN A 401 -3.39 -1.60 -24.85
N LEU A 402 -3.45 -2.72 -25.58
CA LEU A 402 -4.63 -3.12 -26.36
C LEU A 402 -5.85 -3.53 -25.50
N VAL A 403 -5.70 -3.63 -24.18
CA VAL A 403 -6.77 -4.03 -23.24
C VAL A 403 -7.42 -2.83 -22.52
N HIS A 404 -6.93 -1.60 -22.72
CA HIS A 404 -7.35 -0.36 -22.02
C HIS A 404 -8.74 0.21 -22.40
N LYS A 405 -9.73 -0.65 -22.66
CA LYS A 405 -11.12 -0.25 -22.92
C LYS A 405 -12.10 -0.54 -21.76
N ARG A 406 -11.64 -0.56 -20.51
CA ARG A 406 -12.52 -0.56 -19.32
C ARG A 406 -12.20 0.60 -18.37
N ILE A 407 -12.49 1.83 -18.78
CA ILE A 407 -12.50 2.98 -17.86
C ILE A 407 -13.92 3.22 -17.35
N LYS A 408 -14.13 3.00 -16.03
CA LYS A 408 -15.05 3.70 -15.09
C LYS A 408 -15.49 2.89 -13.85
N LYS A 409 -14.90 1.73 -13.52
CA LYS A 409 -15.26 1.02 -12.27
C LYS A 409 -14.46 1.43 -11.02
N ASP A 410 -13.20 1.84 -11.15
CA ASP A 410 -12.31 2.03 -9.99
C ASP A 410 -12.65 3.23 -9.09
N ALA A 411 -13.23 4.31 -9.65
CA ALA A 411 -13.73 5.43 -8.85
C ALA A 411 -14.99 5.05 -8.04
N LEU A 412 -15.81 4.13 -8.56
CA LEU A 412 -17.03 3.65 -7.89
C LEU A 412 -16.69 2.75 -6.71
N ILE A 413 -15.67 1.89 -6.81
CA ILE A 413 -15.26 1.00 -5.71
C ILE A 413 -14.75 1.82 -4.51
N PHE A 414 -14.07 2.93 -4.76
CA PHE A 414 -13.63 3.83 -3.68
C PHE A 414 -14.83 4.51 -3.00
N GLU A 415 -15.84 4.94 -3.79
CA GLU A 415 -17.11 5.41 -3.25
C GLU A 415 -17.83 4.30 -2.47
N GLU A 416 -17.91 3.06 -2.97
CA GLU A 416 -18.56 1.92 -2.27
C GLU A 416 -17.84 1.49 -0.98
N LEU A 417 -16.49 1.52 -0.95
CA LEU A 417 -15.69 1.17 0.23
C LEU A 417 -15.82 2.21 1.36
N PHE A 418 -15.94 3.49 1.00
CA PHE A 418 -15.79 4.61 1.94
C PHE A 418 -17.01 5.53 2.05
N GLU A 419 -18.06 5.32 1.26
CA GLU A 419 -19.35 5.95 1.51
C GLU A 419 -19.87 5.48 2.87
N ASN A 420 -20.27 6.45 3.69
CA ASN A 420 -20.99 6.17 4.93
C ASN A 420 -22.30 5.49 4.53
N SER A 421 -22.38 4.17 4.67
CA SER A 421 -23.61 3.44 4.37
C SER A 421 -24.70 3.92 5.33
N THR A 422 -25.54 4.84 4.86
CA THR A 422 -26.80 5.21 5.54
C THR A 422 -27.85 4.10 5.40
N ASP A 423 -27.53 3.02 4.66
CA ASP A 423 -28.41 1.88 4.48
C ASP A 423 -28.47 1.01 5.74
N SER A 424 -29.64 1.08 6.38
CA SER A 424 -30.05 0.31 7.54
C SER A 424 -30.20 -1.20 7.31
N ASN A 425 -29.93 -1.69 6.09
CA ASN A 425 -30.23 -3.05 5.65
C ASN A 425 -29.03 -4.01 5.49
N ASN A 426 -27.78 -3.58 5.71
CA ASN A 426 -26.63 -4.51 5.79
C ASN A 426 -26.62 -5.27 7.13
N ASN A 427 -27.50 -6.27 7.21
CA ASN A 427 -27.91 -7.00 8.41
C ASN A 427 -26.85 -7.96 9.00
N CYS A 428 -25.73 -8.23 8.34
CA CYS A 428 -24.68 -9.11 8.91
C CYS A 428 -23.88 -8.41 10.01
N HIS A 429 -23.66 -7.09 9.88
CA HIS A 429 -22.83 -6.32 10.80
C HIS A 429 -23.53 -6.05 12.15
N ARG A 430 -24.80 -5.65 12.13
CA ARG A 430 -25.59 -5.47 13.37
C ARG A 430 -25.84 -6.78 14.12
N LYS A 431 -26.09 -7.89 13.40
CA LYS A 431 -26.24 -9.21 14.02
C LYS A 431 -24.96 -9.67 14.72
N ARG A 432 -23.79 -9.49 14.09
CA ARG A 432 -22.51 -9.87 14.71
C ARG A 432 -22.17 -9.00 15.92
N ILE A 433 -22.44 -7.69 15.88
CA ILE A 433 -22.23 -6.82 17.05
C ILE A 433 -23.11 -7.26 18.22
N SER A 434 -24.38 -7.59 17.99
CA SER A 434 -25.26 -8.11 19.06
C SER A 434 -24.79 -9.46 19.60
N GLU A 435 -24.38 -10.38 18.73
CA GLU A 435 -23.87 -11.71 19.14
C GLU A 435 -22.57 -11.59 19.95
N THR A 436 -21.64 -10.71 19.55
CA THR A 436 -20.38 -10.51 20.28
C THR A 436 -20.61 -9.84 21.64
N PHE A 437 -21.57 -8.91 21.74
CA PHE A 437 -21.95 -8.29 23.01
C PHE A 437 -22.61 -9.30 23.96
N GLU A 438 -23.50 -10.16 23.46
CA GLU A 438 -24.12 -11.22 24.25
C GLU A 438 -23.10 -12.27 24.71
N GLU A 439 -22.15 -12.67 23.87
CA GLU A 439 -21.05 -13.56 24.24
C GLU A 439 -20.15 -12.95 25.33
N GLN A 440 -19.81 -11.66 25.23
CA GLN A 440 -19.01 -10.96 26.23
C GLN A 440 -19.75 -10.77 27.57
N GLU A 441 -21.05 -10.47 27.54
CA GLU A 441 -21.88 -10.42 28.75
C GLU A 441 -22.00 -11.79 29.44
N ASN A 442 -22.19 -12.86 28.65
CA ASN A 442 -22.30 -14.20 29.19
C ASN A 442 -20.99 -14.69 29.81
N ARG A 443 -19.84 -14.38 29.19
CA ARG A 443 -18.52 -14.65 29.80
C ARG A 443 -18.29 -13.87 31.09
N LYS A 444 -18.73 -12.61 31.16
CA LYS A 444 -18.67 -11.81 32.41
C LYS A 444 -19.56 -12.40 33.50
N LYS A 445 -20.78 -12.84 33.16
CA LYS A 445 -21.71 -13.48 34.11
C LYS A 445 -21.18 -14.82 34.64
N GLN A 446 -20.50 -15.61 33.81
CA GLN A 446 -19.86 -16.87 34.21
C GLN A 446 -18.58 -16.68 35.03
N ALA A 447 -17.84 -15.58 34.86
CA ALA A 447 -16.67 -15.26 35.69
C ALA A 447 -17.04 -14.68 37.07
N LEU A 448 -18.30 -14.27 37.25
CA LEU A 448 -18.84 -13.71 38.50
C LEU A 448 -19.67 -14.73 39.31
N SER A 449 -19.88 -15.95 38.77
CA SER A 449 -20.50 -17.11 39.43
C SER A 449 -19.44 -18.14 39.80
#